data_AF-A0A3C0FS25-F1
#
_entry.id   AF-A0A3C0FS25-F1
#
_cell.length_a   1.000
_cell.length_b   1.000
_cell.length_c   1.000
_cell.angle_alpha   90.00
_cell.angle_beta   90.00
_cell.angle_gamma   90.00
#
_symmetry.space_group_name_H-M   'P 1'
#
loop_
_entity.id
_entity.type
_entity.pdbx_description
1 polymer ?
#
loop_
_entity_poly.entity_id
_entity_poly.type
_entity_poly.pdbx_seq_one_letter_code
_entity_poly.pdbx_strand_id
1 'polypeptide(L)'
;AYSDDEDLALLSGINPERVVTICWVIAAALAAIAGTLYGLDKTYKPFIFLQILLPIFAATILGGIGQPVGAILGAFIVAFSEVTVTYAFKK
;
A
#
# COMPACT_ATOMS: atom_id res chain seq x y z
N ALA A 1 4.56 2.60 19.41
CA ALA A 1 5.46 3.45 20.23
C ALA A 1 6.75 3.73 19.47
N TYR A 2 6.69 4.52 18.40
CA TYR A 2 7.85 5.05 17.68
C TYR A 2 7.40 6.34 16.97
N SER A 3 6.99 7.33 17.76
CA SER A 3 6.28 8.52 17.28
C SER A 3 6.67 9.79 18.02
N ASP A 4 7.81 9.81 18.70
CA ASP A 4 8.05 10.92 19.64
C ASP A 4 9.52 11.25 19.81
N ASP A 5 10.27 11.40 18.72
CA ASP A 5 11.66 11.85 18.84
C ASP A 5 12.18 12.51 17.54
N GLU A 6 11.49 13.57 17.10
CA GLU A 6 12.18 14.65 16.38
C GLU A 6 13.27 15.28 17.28
N ASP A 7 13.06 15.29 18.59
CA ASP A 7 13.98 15.84 19.58
C ASP A 7 15.24 14.97 19.84
N LEU A 8 15.16 13.62 19.85
CA LEU A 8 16.40 12.79 19.91
C LEU A 8 17.20 12.79 18.59
N ALA A 9 16.59 13.09 17.44
CA ALA A 9 17.30 13.17 16.16
C ALA A 9 18.24 14.39 16.10
N LEU A 10 17.81 15.51 16.71
CA LEU A 10 18.63 16.72 16.84
C LEU A 10 19.86 16.50 17.74
N LEU A 11 19.79 15.59 18.72
CA LEU A 11 20.93 15.21 19.59
C LEU A 11 21.99 14.34 18.89
N SER A 12 21.67 13.74 17.74
CA SER A 12 22.57 12.81 17.02
C SER A 12 23.32 13.45 15.83
N GLY A 13 23.13 14.75 15.56
CA GLY A 13 23.83 15.46 14.48
C GLY A 13 23.39 15.08 13.06
N ILE A 14 22.30 14.31 12.90
CA ILE A 14 21.75 13.88 11.61
C ILE A 14 20.42 14.59 11.40
N ASN A 15 20.34 15.37 10.33
CA ASN A 15 19.18 16.20 10.02
C ASN A 15 18.03 15.30 9.50
N PRO A 16 16.93 15.10 10.27
CA PRO A 16 15.87 14.14 9.96
C PRO A 16 15.17 14.44 8.62
N GLU A 17 15.09 15.72 8.23
CA GLU A 17 14.53 16.16 6.94
C GLU A 17 15.27 15.59 5.74
N ARG A 18 16.60 15.41 5.81
CA ARG A 18 17.35 14.77 4.71
C ARG A 18 17.03 13.30 4.59
N VAL A 19 16.88 12.60 5.71
CA VAL A 19 16.59 11.16 5.71
C VAL A 19 15.19 10.90 5.15
N VAL A 20 14.20 11.70 5.56
CA VAL A 20 12.85 11.64 5.01
C VAL A 20 12.83 11.97 3.52
N THR A 21 13.57 13.00 3.10
CA THR A 21 13.67 13.38 1.67
C THR A 21 14.30 12.26 0.84
N ILE A 22 15.40 11.65 1.31
CA ILE A 22 16.07 10.55 0.60
C ILE A 22 15.14 9.32 0.52
N CYS A 23 14.45 8.97 1.60
CA CYS A 23 13.45 7.90 1.59
C CYS A 23 12.34 8.17 0.56
N TRP A 24 11.82 9.39 0.50
CA TRP A 24 10.81 9.78 -0.49
C TRP A 24 11.32 9.68 -1.93
N VAL A 25 12.56 10.11 -2.19
CA VAL A 25 13.18 10.02 -3.53
C VAL A 25 13.34 8.55 -3.93
N ILE A 26 13.81 7.69 -3.03
CA ILE A 26 13.96 6.25 -3.30
C ILE A 26 12.59 5.59 -3.53
N ALA A 27 11.59 5.91 -2.70
CA ALA A 27 10.24 5.39 -2.85
C ALA A 27 9.60 5.81 -4.18
N ALA A 28 9.74 7.09 -4.56
CA ALA A 28 9.24 7.61 -5.83
C ALA A 28 9.93 6.97 -7.03
N ALA A 29 11.25 6.77 -6.98
CA ALA A 29 11.99 6.10 -8.03
C ALA A 29 11.54 4.63 -8.21
N LEU A 30 11.40 3.89 -7.11
CA LEU A 30 10.89 2.51 -7.14
C LEU A 30 9.46 2.44 -7.66
N ALA A 31 8.58 3.35 -7.22
CA ALA A 31 7.21 3.42 -7.70
C ALA A 31 7.13 3.73 -9.20
N ALA A 32 7.97 4.63 -9.71
CA ALA A 32 8.03 4.94 -11.13
C ALA A 32 8.51 3.74 -11.97
N ILE A 33 9.53 3.02 -11.51
CA ILE A 33 10.02 1.80 -12.17
C ILE A 33 8.94 0.71 -12.15
N ALA A 34 8.31 0.46 -11.00
CA ALA A 34 7.25 -0.52 -10.87
C ALA A 34 6.04 -0.17 -11.77
N GLY A 35 5.62 1.08 -11.79
CA GLY A 35 4.49 1.55 -12.61
C GLY A 35 4.76 1.46 -14.11
N THR A 36 5.96 1.83 -14.56
CA THR A 36 6.35 1.73 -15.98
C THR A 36 6.46 0.28 -16.43
N LEU A 37 7.05 -0.61 -15.62
CA LEU A 37 7.15 -2.02 -15.93
C LEU A 37 5.77 -2.71 -15.97
N TYR A 38 4.91 -2.39 -15.00
CA TYR A 38 3.54 -2.93 -14.94
C TYR A 38 2.69 -2.47 -16.12
N GLY A 39 2.85 -1.21 -16.54
CA GLY A 39 2.18 -0.66 -17.71
C GLY A 39 2.57 -1.30 -19.03
N LEU A 40 3.83 -1.72 -19.16
CA LEU A 40 4.34 -2.41 -20.35
C LEU A 40 3.92 -3.89 -20.40
N ASP A 41 3.84 -4.56 -19.24
CA ASP A 41 3.57 -6.01 -19.17
C ASP A 41 2.09 -6.37 -19.28
N LYS A 42 1.19 -5.55 -18.70
CA LYS A 42 -0.26 -5.71 -18.88
C LYS A 42 -0.80 -4.58 -19.73
N THR A 43 -1.13 -4.89 -21.00
CA THR A 43 -2.01 -4.09 -21.87
C THR A 43 -2.98 -3.27 -21.04
N TYR A 44 -2.75 -1.95 -21.01
CA TYR A 44 -3.49 -1.00 -20.18
C TYR A 44 -5.00 -1.18 -20.38
N LYS A 45 -5.64 -1.85 -19.42
CA LYS A 45 -7.10 -1.84 -19.26
C LYS A 45 -7.40 -0.83 -18.15
N PRO A 46 -7.74 0.43 -18.49
CA PRO A 46 -7.96 1.49 -17.49
C PRO A 46 -9.08 1.14 -16.48
N PHE A 47 -9.98 0.21 -16.82
CA PHE A 47 -11.03 -0.26 -15.92
C PHE A 47 -10.56 -1.22 -14.81
N ILE A 48 -9.32 -1.75 -14.86
CA ILE A 48 -8.77 -2.58 -13.77
C ILE A 48 -8.69 -1.78 -12.46
N PHE A 49 -8.45 -0.46 -12.55
CA PHE A 49 -8.35 0.38 -11.37
C PHE A 49 -9.64 0.35 -10.54
N LEU A 50 -10.81 0.51 -11.17
CA LEU A 50 -12.10 0.44 -10.47
C LEU A 50 -12.38 -0.94 -9.89
N GLN A 51 -11.92 -2.00 -10.56
CA GLN A 51 -12.10 -3.37 -10.10
C GLN A 51 -11.27 -3.69 -8.85
N ILE A 52 -10.07 -3.09 -8.70
CA ILE A 52 -9.19 -3.30 -7.54
C ILE A 52 -9.48 -2.27 -6.42
N LEU A 53 -9.96 -1.08 -6.76
CA LEU A 53 -10.28 -0.02 -5.81
C LEU A 53 -11.40 -0.45 -4.85
N LEU A 54 -12.46 -1.05 -5.39
CA LEU A 54 -13.65 -1.44 -4.61
C LEU A 54 -13.32 -2.49 -3.51
N PRO A 55 -12.55 -3.56 -3.81
CA PRO A 55 -12.04 -4.50 -2.79
C PRO A 55 -11.11 -3.86 -1.76
N ILE A 56 -10.19 -2.97 -2.19
CA ILE A 56 -9.26 -2.29 -1.26
C ILE A 56 -10.02 -1.40 -0.28
N PHE A 57 -11.00 -0.65 -0.76
CA PHE A 57 -11.87 0.16 0.09
C PHE A 57 -12.69 -0.71 1.05
N ALA A 58 -13.29 -1.80 0.56
CA ALA A 58 -14.02 -2.73 1.40
C ALA A 58 -13.13 -3.33 2.50
N ALA A 59 -11.91 -3.73 2.17
CA ALA A 59 -10.92 -4.25 3.13
C ALA A 59 -10.55 -3.23 4.21
N THR A 60 -10.35 -1.98 3.81
CA THR A 60 -9.96 -0.89 4.73
C THR A 60 -11.11 -0.50 5.66
N ILE A 61 -12.35 -0.48 5.17
CA ILE A 61 -13.55 -0.24 5.99
C ILE A 61 -13.79 -1.40 6.95
N LEU A 62 -13.65 -2.65 6.49
CA LEU A 62 -13.79 -3.85 7.31
C LEU A 62 -12.72 -3.90 8.43
N GLY A 63 -11.49 -3.51 8.09
CA GLY A 63 -10.34 -3.48 9.01
C GLY A 63 -10.33 -2.31 9.98
N GLY A 64 -11.09 -1.25 9.72
CA GLY A 64 -11.14 -0.04 10.53
C GLY A 64 -10.22 1.08 10.01
N ILE A 65 -10.79 2.28 9.84
CA ILE A 65 -10.08 3.47 9.35
C ILE A 65 -9.14 3.98 10.44
N GLY A 66 -7.85 4.10 10.13
CA GLY A 66 -6.85 4.71 11.01
C GLY A 66 -6.02 3.73 11.86
N GLN A 67 -6.22 2.42 11.74
CA GLN A 67 -5.38 1.40 12.38
C GLN A 67 -4.69 0.51 11.32
N PRO A 68 -3.37 0.62 11.12
CA PRO A 68 -2.64 -0.16 10.11
C PRO A 68 -2.79 -1.68 10.29
N VAL A 69 -2.83 -2.13 11.55
CA VAL A 69 -2.99 -3.55 11.91
C VAL A 69 -4.38 -4.07 11.51
N GLY A 70 -5.41 -3.25 11.68
CA GLY A 70 -6.78 -3.57 11.27
C GLY A 70 -6.92 -3.65 9.75
N ALA A 71 -6.30 -2.73 9.01
CA ALA A 71 -6.30 -2.75 7.54
C ALA A 71 -5.65 -4.02 6.96
N ILE A 72 -4.57 -4.54 7.58
CA ILE A 72 -3.93 -5.79 7.15
C ILE A 72 -4.88 -6.98 7.33
N LEU A 73 -5.55 -7.07 8.48
CA LEU A 73 -6.53 -8.13 8.74
C LEU A 73 -7.74 -8.04 7.80
N GLY A 74 -8.23 -6.82 7.55
CA GLY A 74 -9.33 -6.58 6.60
C GLY A 74 -8.95 -6.95 5.17
N ALA A 75 -7.73 -6.63 4.73
CA ALA A 75 -7.20 -7.03 3.43
C ALA A 75 -7.09 -8.55 3.30
N PHE A 76 -6.69 -9.23 4.36
CA PHE A 76 -6.58 -10.70 4.37
C PHE A 76 -7.95 -11.37 4.19
N ILE A 77 -8.98 -10.88 4.89
CA ILE A 77 -10.35 -11.42 4.80
C ILE A 77 -10.95 -11.19 3.41
N VAL A 78 -10.79 -9.98 2.85
CA VAL A 78 -11.30 -9.66 1.51
C VAL A 78 -10.57 -10.47 0.44
N ALA A 79 -9.24 -10.61 0.53
CA ALA A 79 -8.48 -11.44 -0.39
C ALA A 79 -8.92 -12.91 -0.34
N PHE A 80 -9.16 -13.47 0.86
CA PHE A 80 -9.64 -14.85 1.00
C PHE A 80 -11.03 -15.05 0.39
N SER A 81 -11.92 -14.06 0.56
CA SER A 81 -13.25 -14.06 -0.03
C SER A 81 -13.19 -14.00 -1.56
N GLU A 82 -12.38 -13.09 -2.12
CA GLU A 82 -12.19 -12.95 -3.57
C GLU A 82 -11.61 -14.24 -4.20
N VAL A 83 -10.62 -14.84 -3.55
CA VAL A 83 -10.01 -16.10 -3.99
C VAL A 83 -11.04 -17.24 -3.96
N THR A 84 -11.82 -17.37 -2.88
CA THR A 84 -12.85 -18.41 -2.75
C THR A 84 -13.93 -18.26 -3.82
N VAL A 85 -14.40 -17.04 -4.09
CA VAL A 85 -15.39 -16.74 -5.14
C VAL A 85 -14.83 -17.05 -6.53
N THR A 86 -13.58 -16.69 -6.80
CA THR A 86 -12.93 -16.96 -8.10
C THR A 86 -12.75 -18.46 -8.34
N TYR A 87 -12.43 -19.24 -7.31
CA TYR A 87 -12.39 -20.70 -7.41
C TYR A 87 -13.78 -21.32 -7.59
N ALA A 88 -14.82 -20.75 -6.96
CA ALA A 88 -16.18 -21.26 -7.05
C ALA A 88 -16.83 -21.03 -8.44
N PHE A 89 -16.48 -19.94 -9.13
CA PHE A 89 -17.04 -19.62 -10.46
C PHE A 89 -16.33 -20.30 -11.63
N LYS A 90 -15.17 -20.95 -11.40
CA LYS A 90 -14.43 -21.69 -12.44
C LYS A 90 -14.79 -23.18 -12.47
N LYS A 91 -16.07 -23.50 -12.23
CA LYS A 91 -16.69 -24.81 -12.43
C LYS A 91 -17.99 -24.63 -13.20
#